data_AF-A0A139D6T5-F1
#
_entry.id   AF-A0A139D6T5-F1
#
_cell.length_a   1.000
_cell.length_b   1.000
_cell.length_c   1.000
_cell.angle_alpha   90.00
_cell.angle_beta   90.00
_cell.angle_gamma   90.00
#
_symmetry.space_group_name_H-M   'P 1'
#
loop_
_entity.id
_entity.type
_entity.pdbx_description
1 polymer ?
#
loop_
_entity_poly.entity_id
_entity_poly.type
_entity_poly.pdbx_seq_one_letter_code
_entity_poly.pdbx_strand_id
1 'polypeptide(L)'
;MLSVVGVDSPAFYNAEGNIEKTTGVQGVDIPALALRINRQNLKIESASALTASDNDGSFSSFAMGTDYYIYACQPADGIEPDFVLSANSTYPDTIPSGVTPSADNTRKIGGFHYGRVRNSSTASDVSESIVPNSVWDLVNRPKCSPEGMAKVGNLWVDIYLASDDGNGGVESKYNATPITGTEGLSWYSFAERFAKVDKRMASMSEWTALAQGSPQGNDGDNVNAWSATSNSSRTATGTVTNAISNYNIVDCAGNVWEWLDEVSIRQDSTTWQWYDPATDFNETMESGWDQLGDMYLPNADGLSAFRAGGHWGDGVRCGARALNLNSERWNVGSNIGSRGVCDPL
;
A
#
# COMPACT_ATOMS: atom_id res chain seq x y z
N MET A 1 4.70 37.09 -16.44
CA MET A 1 5.52 36.97 -17.66
C MET A 1 5.58 35.49 -17.98
N LEU A 2 4.81 35.04 -18.98
CA LEU A 2 4.71 33.62 -19.35
C LEU A 2 6.05 33.17 -19.94
N SER A 3 6.80 32.30 -19.25
CA SER A 3 7.94 31.63 -19.85
C SER A 3 7.40 30.58 -20.83
N VAL A 4 7.70 30.74 -22.11
CA VAL A 4 7.47 29.71 -23.14
C VAL A 4 8.32 28.51 -22.75
N VAL A 5 7.68 27.46 -22.22
CA VAL A 5 8.31 26.17 -21.98
C VAL A 5 8.64 25.56 -23.34
N GLY A 6 9.93 25.34 -23.59
CA GLY A 6 10.46 24.87 -24.87
C GLY A 6 9.85 23.56 -25.35
N VAL A 7 9.89 23.37 -26.67
CA VAL A 7 9.27 22.26 -27.43
C VAL A 7 9.75 20.87 -26.97
N ASP A 8 10.86 20.79 -26.23
CA ASP A 8 11.50 19.56 -25.74
C ASP A 8 11.41 19.34 -24.22
N SER A 9 10.56 20.08 -23.47
CA SER A 9 10.34 19.73 -22.06
C SER A 9 9.57 18.42 -21.93
N PRO A 10 10.10 17.42 -21.19
CA PRO A 10 9.39 16.18 -20.92
C PRO A 10 8.08 16.50 -20.17
N ALA A 11 6.97 15.96 -20.68
CA ALA A 11 5.70 15.78 -19.97
C ALA A 11 5.29 16.87 -18.96
N PHE A 12 5.19 18.14 -19.39
CA PHE A 12 4.68 19.25 -18.55
C PHE A 12 3.34 18.86 -17.87
N TYR A 13 3.24 19.07 -16.56
CA TYR A 13 2.02 18.96 -15.75
C TYR A 13 2.11 20.01 -14.64
N ASN A 14 1.04 20.79 -14.49
CA ASN A 14 0.89 21.79 -13.43
C ASN A 14 -0.57 21.86 -13.03
N ALA A 15 -0.88 21.69 -11.75
CA ALA A 15 -2.23 21.71 -11.22
C ALA A 15 -2.35 22.73 -10.07
N GLU A 16 -3.47 23.42 -9.99
CA GLU A 16 -3.79 24.38 -8.92
C GLU A 16 -4.34 23.68 -7.67
N GLY A 17 -3.73 22.56 -7.30
CA GLY A 17 -4.19 21.66 -6.23
C GLY A 17 -3.88 20.21 -6.57
N ASN A 18 -4.38 19.31 -5.72
CA ASN A 18 -4.31 17.87 -5.96
C ASN A 18 -5.65 17.34 -6.47
N ILE A 19 -5.62 16.18 -7.11
CA ILE A 19 -6.83 15.39 -7.31
C ILE A 19 -7.26 14.84 -5.94
N GLU A 20 -8.54 14.98 -5.61
CA GLU A 20 -9.10 14.56 -4.33
C GLU A 20 -10.43 13.85 -4.51
N LYS A 21 -10.88 13.12 -3.50
CA LYS A 21 -12.22 12.52 -3.51
C LYS A 21 -13.30 13.61 -3.42
N THR A 22 -14.29 13.55 -4.30
CA THR A 22 -15.45 14.46 -4.27
C THR A 22 -16.24 14.30 -2.97
N THR A 23 -16.57 15.42 -2.33
CA THR A 23 -17.34 15.41 -1.08
C THR A 23 -18.79 14.97 -1.35
N GLY A 24 -19.26 13.96 -0.60
CA GLY A 24 -20.66 13.50 -0.65
C GLY A 24 -21.06 12.68 -1.88
N VAL A 25 -20.12 12.40 -2.79
CA VAL A 25 -20.35 11.63 -4.02
C VAL A 25 -19.24 10.58 -4.19
N GLN A 26 -19.54 9.44 -4.83
CA GLN A 26 -18.50 8.50 -5.28
C GLN A 26 -17.85 9.04 -6.56
N GLY A 27 -16.95 10.00 -6.37
CA GLY A 27 -16.23 10.65 -7.45
C GLY A 27 -14.89 11.24 -7.02
N VAL A 28 -14.19 11.80 -7.98
CA VAL A 28 -12.93 12.53 -7.79
C VAL A 28 -13.01 13.91 -8.44
N ASP A 29 -12.50 14.91 -7.75
CA ASP A 29 -12.39 16.27 -8.23
C ASP A 29 -11.00 16.47 -8.84
N ILE A 30 -10.98 16.89 -10.10
CA ILE A 30 -9.78 17.28 -10.85
C ILE A 30 -9.67 18.80 -10.75
N PRO A 31 -8.59 19.35 -10.16
CA PRO A 31 -8.42 20.79 -10.07
C PRO A 31 -8.16 21.41 -11.45
N ALA A 32 -8.23 22.75 -11.52
CA ALA A 32 -7.70 23.45 -12.69
C ALA A 32 -6.25 23.03 -12.92
N LEU A 33 -5.92 22.65 -14.16
CA LEU A 33 -4.61 22.12 -14.48
C LEU A 33 -4.23 22.42 -15.93
N ALA A 34 -2.94 22.37 -16.20
CA ALA A 34 -2.38 22.40 -17.53
C ALA A 34 -1.41 21.23 -17.68
N LEU A 35 -1.52 20.51 -18.78
CA LEU A 35 -0.64 19.39 -19.08
C LEU A 35 -0.29 19.34 -20.56
N ARG A 36 0.68 18.51 -20.88
CA ARG A 36 1.02 18.17 -22.26
C ARG A 36 0.75 16.69 -22.51
N ILE A 37 0.06 16.40 -23.62
CA ILE A 37 -0.10 15.06 -24.20
C ILE A 37 0.55 15.12 -25.58
N ASN A 38 1.63 14.36 -25.79
CA ASN A 38 2.46 14.41 -26.98
C ASN A 38 2.91 15.85 -27.33
N ARG A 39 2.43 16.44 -28.43
CA ARG A 39 2.80 17.81 -28.87
C ARG A 39 1.75 18.88 -28.54
N GLN A 40 0.65 18.50 -27.91
CA GLN A 40 -0.45 19.41 -27.60
C GLN A 40 -0.43 19.81 -26.12
N ASN A 41 -0.43 21.12 -25.89
CA ASN A 41 -0.65 21.68 -24.56
C ASN A 41 -2.16 21.81 -24.34
N LEU A 42 -2.64 21.22 -23.25
CA LEU A 42 -4.04 21.20 -22.85
C LEU A 42 -4.19 21.89 -21.50
N LYS A 43 -5.33 22.50 -21.24
CA LYS A 43 -5.65 23.10 -19.95
C LYS A 43 -7.14 23.05 -19.66
N ILE A 44 -7.48 22.96 -18.38
CA ILE A 44 -8.81 23.22 -17.85
C ILE A 44 -8.69 24.33 -16.81
N GLU A 45 -9.50 25.38 -16.95
CA GLU A 45 -9.44 26.57 -16.08
C GLU A 45 -10.35 26.46 -14.85
N SER A 46 -11.17 25.42 -14.78
CA SER A 46 -12.11 25.18 -13.68
C SER A 46 -12.03 23.72 -13.27
N ALA A 47 -12.35 23.43 -12.00
CA ALA A 47 -12.36 22.05 -11.55
C ALA A 47 -13.42 21.23 -12.30
N SER A 48 -13.11 19.97 -12.56
CA SER A 48 -14.04 18.97 -13.10
C SER A 48 -14.23 17.86 -12.07
N ALA A 49 -15.38 17.19 -12.09
CA ALA A 49 -15.64 16.06 -11.21
C ALA A 49 -15.96 14.82 -12.05
N LEU A 50 -15.31 13.70 -11.74
CA LEU A 50 -15.57 12.42 -12.38
C LEU A 50 -16.28 11.47 -11.41
N THR A 51 -17.22 10.71 -11.92
CA THR A 51 -17.90 9.63 -11.21
C THR A 51 -17.82 8.34 -12.02
N ALA A 52 -18.43 7.26 -11.53
CA ALA A 52 -18.50 5.99 -12.26
C ALA A 52 -19.14 6.12 -13.65
N SER A 53 -19.92 7.18 -13.96
CA SER A 53 -20.45 7.40 -15.31
C SER A 53 -19.40 7.78 -16.33
N ASP A 54 -18.25 8.29 -15.90
CA ASP A 54 -17.16 8.77 -16.76
C ASP A 54 -16.15 7.64 -17.05
N ASN A 55 -16.58 6.38 -16.93
CA ASN A 55 -15.76 5.22 -17.23
C ASN A 55 -15.60 5.01 -18.74
N ASP A 56 -14.49 4.40 -19.12
CA ASP A 56 -14.12 4.06 -20.50
C ASP A 56 -14.67 2.70 -20.99
N GLY A 57 -15.57 2.07 -20.25
CA GLY A 57 -16.10 0.74 -20.51
C GLY A 57 -15.33 -0.41 -19.84
N SER A 58 -14.19 -0.14 -19.19
CA SER A 58 -13.41 -1.18 -18.48
C SER A 58 -14.06 -1.67 -17.18
N PHE A 59 -15.07 -0.95 -16.66
CA PHE A 59 -15.84 -1.34 -15.49
C PHE A 59 -17.27 -0.79 -15.53
N SER A 60 -18.20 -1.46 -14.84
CA SER A 60 -19.62 -1.06 -14.77
C SER A 60 -19.99 -0.29 -13.50
N SER A 61 -19.24 -0.52 -12.42
CA SER A 61 -19.35 0.15 -11.12
C SER A 61 -18.04 -0.01 -10.37
N PHE A 62 -17.78 0.85 -9.38
CA PHE A 62 -16.62 0.67 -8.53
C PHE A 62 -16.74 -0.61 -7.71
N ALA A 63 -15.68 -1.42 -7.72
CA ALA A 63 -15.63 -2.71 -7.06
C ALA A 63 -14.65 -2.67 -5.88
N MET A 64 -15.05 -3.28 -4.76
CA MET A 64 -14.22 -3.41 -3.56
C MET A 64 -12.85 -4.01 -3.91
N GLY A 65 -11.79 -3.37 -3.42
CA GLY A 65 -10.43 -3.85 -3.59
C GLY A 65 -9.80 -3.55 -4.95
N THR A 66 -10.36 -2.60 -5.72
CA THR A 66 -9.91 -2.30 -7.08
C THR A 66 -9.30 -0.90 -7.16
N ASP A 67 -8.14 -0.81 -7.83
CA ASP A 67 -7.52 0.46 -8.20
C ASP A 67 -8.08 0.96 -9.54
N TYR A 68 -8.36 2.26 -9.59
CA TYR A 68 -8.85 2.96 -10.77
C TYR A 68 -7.89 4.10 -11.13
N TYR A 69 -7.81 4.39 -12.42
CA TYR A 69 -6.88 5.35 -12.99
C TYR A 69 -7.64 6.48 -13.67
N ILE A 70 -7.09 7.68 -13.53
CA ILE A 70 -7.62 8.90 -14.15
C ILE A 70 -6.73 9.20 -15.34
N TYR A 71 -7.31 9.18 -16.54
CA TYR A 71 -6.62 9.53 -17.76
C TYR A 71 -7.11 10.89 -18.26
N ALA A 72 -6.16 11.77 -18.57
CA ALA A 72 -6.38 12.90 -19.45
C ALA A 72 -6.20 12.43 -20.90
N CYS A 73 -7.11 12.83 -21.77
CA CYS A 73 -7.18 12.41 -23.17
C CYS A 73 -7.13 13.64 -24.08
N GLN A 74 -6.49 13.49 -25.24
CA GLN A 74 -6.57 14.51 -26.27
C GLN A 74 -8.03 14.64 -26.71
N PRO A 75 -8.61 15.86 -26.67
CA PRO A 75 -9.98 16.07 -27.09
C PRO A 75 -10.10 15.91 -28.61
N ALA A 76 -11.32 15.68 -29.08
CA ALA A 76 -11.60 15.69 -30.52
C ALA A 76 -11.25 17.06 -31.16
N ASP A 77 -11.52 18.15 -30.44
CA ASP A 77 -11.24 19.53 -30.86
C ASP A 77 -10.95 20.41 -29.62
N GLY A 78 -10.18 21.49 -29.81
CA GLY A 78 -9.93 22.48 -28.75
C GLY A 78 -8.68 22.20 -27.90
N ILE A 79 -8.68 22.75 -26.69
CA ILE A 79 -7.52 22.71 -25.77
C ILE A 79 -7.88 22.19 -24.37
N GLU A 80 -9.13 21.84 -24.13
CA GLU A 80 -9.57 21.27 -22.87
C GLU A 80 -9.45 19.75 -22.96
N PRO A 81 -8.71 19.09 -22.05
CA PRO A 81 -8.58 17.64 -22.10
C PRO A 81 -9.92 16.97 -21.78
N ASP A 82 -10.20 15.87 -22.48
CA ASP A 82 -11.22 14.93 -22.03
C ASP A 82 -10.67 14.12 -20.86
N PHE A 83 -11.53 13.66 -19.97
CA PHE A 83 -11.13 12.79 -18.87
C PHE A 83 -11.96 11.53 -18.81
N VAL A 84 -11.32 10.41 -18.50
CA VAL A 84 -11.99 9.13 -18.27
C VAL A 84 -11.41 8.41 -17.06
N LEU A 85 -12.26 7.64 -16.38
CA LEU A 85 -11.86 6.65 -15.40
C LEU A 85 -11.68 5.29 -16.08
N SER A 86 -10.63 4.57 -15.69
CA SER A 86 -10.35 3.23 -16.21
C SER A 86 -9.86 2.29 -15.12
N ALA A 87 -10.20 1.01 -15.22
CA ALA A 87 -9.57 -0.06 -14.46
C ALA A 87 -8.27 -0.56 -15.11
N ASN A 88 -7.97 -0.12 -16.34
CA ASN A 88 -6.77 -0.52 -17.08
C ASN A 88 -5.59 0.38 -16.72
N SER A 89 -4.52 -0.22 -16.19
CA SER A 89 -3.33 0.49 -15.71
C SER A 89 -2.38 0.93 -16.82
N THR A 90 -2.60 0.53 -18.07
CA THR A 90 -1.66 0.85 -19.16
C THR A 90 -2.18 2.00 -20.03
N TYR A 91 -3.39 1.86 -20.57
CA TYR A 91 -4.14 2.88 -21.30
C TYR A 91 -5.64 2.67 -21.03
N PRO A 92 -6.50 3.69 -21.16
CA PRO A 92 -7.93 3.46 -21.11
C PRO A 92 -8.36 2.60 -22.31
N ASP A 93 -9.46 1.87 -22.17
CA ASP A 93 -10.01 0.99 -23.21
C ASP A 93 -10.66 1.80 -24.34
N THR A 94 -11.27 2.94 -24.01
CA THR A 94 -11.82 3.91 -24.96
C THR A 94 -11.58 5.35 -24.50
N ILE A 95 -11.67 6.31 -25.42
CA ILE A 95 -11.62 7.74 -25.12
C ILE A 95 -12.74 8.48 -25.85
N PRO A 96 -13.21 9.65 -25.37
CA PRO A 96 -14.38 10.33 -25.93
C PRO A 96 -14.25 10.73 -27.40
N SER A 97 -13.04 11.01 -27.89
CA SER A 97 -12.78 11.30 -29.30
C SER A 97 -13.01 10.11 -30.25
N GLY A 98 -13.13 8.88 -29.71
CA GLY A 98 -13.33 7.65 -30.48
C GLY A 98 -12.07 7.11 -31.16
N VAL A 99 -10.92 7.79 -31.02
CA VAL A 99 -9.62 7.31 -31.50
C VAL A 99 -9.09 6.20 -30.59
N THR A 100 -8.38 5.22 -31.14
CA THR A 100 -7.73 4.17 -30.33
C THR A 100 -6.76 4.79 -29.30
N PRO A 101 -6.93 4.49 -28.00
CA PRO A 101 -6.06 5.02 -26.96
C PRO A 101 -4.59 4.56 -27.08
N SER A 102 -3.65 5.45 -26.79
CA SER A 102 -2.20 5.20 -26.79
C SER A 102 -1.47 6.24 -25.92
N ALA A 103 -0.15 6.11 -25.76
CA ALA A 103 0.68 7.11 -25.06
C ALA A 103 0.70 8.48 -25.76
N ASP A 104 0.36 8.53 -27.05
CA ASP A 104 0.41 9.77 -27.84
C ASP A 104 -0.85 10.62 -27.70
N ASN A 105 -1.96 10.02 -27.25
CA ASN A 105 -3.25 10.69 -27.10
C ASN A 105 -3.88 10.54 -25.71
N THR A 106 -3.24 9.82 -24.80
CA THR A 106 -3.66 9.72 -23.39
C THR A 106 -2.49 9.91 -22.44
N ARG A 107 -2.80 10.31 -21.21
CA ARG A 107 -1.86 10.41 -20.11
C ARG A 107 -2.55 10.03 -18.81
N LYS A 108 -2.03 9.03 -18.11
CA LYS A 108 -2.43 8.75 -16.73
C LYS A 108 -1.97 9.90 -15.84
N ILE A 109 -2.90 10.59 -15.21
CA ILE A 109 -2.61 11.76 -14.35
C ILE A 109 -2.85 11.50 -12.87
N GLY A 110 -3.49 10.39 -12.53
CA GLY A 110 -3.78 10.02 -11.16
C GLY A 110 -4.51 8.70 -11.05
N GLY A 111 -5.02 8.42 -9.86
CA GLY A 111 -5.81 7.23 -9.57
C GLY A 111 -6.24 7.18 -8.12
N PHE A 112 -6.94 6.12 -7.76
CA PHE A 112 -7.43 5.87 -6.41
C PHE A 112 -7.75 4.40 -6.19
N HIS A 113 -7.79 4.00 -4.93
CA HIS A 113 -8.28 2.69 -4.51
C HIS A 113 -9.74 2.78 -4.05
N TYR A 114 -10.62 1.91 -4.57
CA TYR A 114 -11.97 1.73 -4.04
C TYR A 114 -11.96 0.61 -2.99
N GLY A 115 -12.22 0.97 -1.74
CA GLY A 115 -12.00 0.10 -0.60
C GLY A 115 -12.84 0.48 0.62
N ARG A 116 -12.39 0.10 1.81
CA ARG A 116 -13.06 0.42 3.07
C ARG A 116 -12.62 1.77 3.61
N VAL A 117 -13.58 2.51 4.15
CA VAL A 117 -13.37 3.82 4.74
C VAL A 117 -13.92 3.84 6.17
N ARG A 118 -13.09 4.29 7.10
CA ARG A 118 -13.46 4.58 8.50
C ARG A 118 -14.15 5.95 8.53
N ASN A 119 -15.44 5.98 8.84
CA ASN A 119 -16.23 7.23 8.80
C ASN A 119 -16.18 8.02 10.11
N SER A 120 -15.94 7.34 11.23
CA SER A 120 -15.79 7.95 12.56
C SER A 120 -14.86 7.11 13.42
N SER A 121 -14.60 7.50 14.67
CA SER A 121 -13.82 6.67 15.61
C SER A 121 -14.51 5.37 16.04
N THR A 122 -15.71 5.07 15.53
CA THR A 122 -16.47 3.86 15.86
C THR A 122 -16.02 2.69 14.99
N ALA A 123 -15.62 1.57 15.60
CA ALA A 123 -15.07 0.41 14.90
C ALA A 123 -16.01 -0.24 13.86
N SER A 124 -17.33 -0.13 14.04
CA SER A 124 -18.31 -0.65 13.08
C SER A 124 -18.77 0.37 12.04
N ASP A 125 -18.34 1.63 12.14
CA ASP A 125 -18.73 2.69 11.22
C ASP A 125 -17.78 2.71 10.02
N VAL A 126 -18.03 1.75 9.13
CA VAL A 126 -17.25 1.48 7.91
C VAL A 126 -18.17 1.50 6.71
N SER A 127 -17.72 2.12 5.63
CA SER A 127 -18.38 2.05 4.32
C SER A 127 -17.40 1.62 3.23
N GLU A 128 -17.93 1.07 2.14
CA GLU A 128 -17.19 0.89 0.89
C GLU A 128 -17.29 2.17 0.07
N SER A 129 -16.15 2.70 -0.37
CA SER A 129 -16.07 3.96 -1.09
C SER A 129 -14.69 4.14 -1.73
N ILE A 130 -14.54 5.16 -2.57
CA ILE A 130 -13.21 5.72 -2.88
C ILE A 130 -12.51 6.05 -1.55
N VAL A 131 -11.36 5.43 -1.31
CA VAL A 131 -10.55 5.67 -0.10
C VAL A 131 -9.95 7.07 -0.23
N PRO A 132 -10.36 8.07 0.58
CA PRO A 132 -10.03 9.47 0.29
C PRO A 132 -8.52 9.75 0.26
N ASN A 133 -7.76 9.06 1.13
CA ASN A 133 -6.32 9.20 1.23
C ASN A 133 -5.54 8.24 0.30
N SER A 134 -6.20 7.44 -0.55
CA SER A 134 -5.54 6.70 -1.64
C SER A 134 -5.53 7.47 -2.95
N VAL A 135 -6.27 8.58 -3.04
CA VAL A 135 -6.30 9.42 -4.24
C VAL A 135 -4.93 10.04 -4.44
N TRP A 136 -4.36 9.80 -5.62
CA TRP A 136 -3.03 10.26 -5.99
C TRP A 136 -3.04 10.93 -7.36
N ASP A 137 -2.06 11.80 -7.58
CA ASP A 137 -1.80 12.44 -8.87
C ASP A 137 -0.30 12.50 -9.18
N LEU A 138 0.10 13.19 -10.25
CA LEU A 138 1.51 13.26 -10.65
C LEU A 138 2.43 14.00 -9.68
N VAL A 139 1.89 14.68 -8.67
CA VAL A 139 2.63 15.45 -7.65
C VAL A 139 2.39 14.87 -6.26
N ASN A 140 1.16 14.50 -5.91
CA ASN A 140 0.79 13.86 -4.65
C ASN A 140 0.67 12.34 -4.84
N ARG A 141 1.80 11.62 -4.76
CA ARG A 141 1.87 10.16 -4.93
C ARG A 141 3.03 9.54 -4.15
N PRO A 142 3.07 8.22 -3.96
CA PRO A 142 4.28 7.54 -3.53
C PRO A 142 5.36 7.59 -4.63
N LYS A 143 6.62 7.46 -4.22
CA LYS A 143 7.74 7.23 -5.14
C LYS A 143 7.64 5.88 -5.84
N CYS A 144 7.13 4.85 -5.16
CA CYS A 144 6.84 3.54 -5.75
C CYS A 144 5.52 3.52 -6.55
N SER A 145 5.08 2.32 -6.93
CA SER A 145 3.75 2.11 -7.51
C SER A 145 2.64 2.51 -6.52
N PRO A 146 1.64 3.31 -6.93
CA PRO A 146 0.60 3.82 -6.04
C PRO A 146 -0.56 2.86 -5.74
N GLU A 147 -0.68 1.77 -6.51
CA GLU A 147 -1.76 0.80 -6.41
C GLU A 147 -1.82 0.20 -5.00
N GLY A 148 -3.03 0.14 -4.44
CA GLY A 148 -3.26 -0.41 -3.10
C GLY A 148 -2.61 0.37 -1.96
N MET A 149 -2.20 1.64 -2.15
CA MET A 149 -1.61 2.47 -1.09
C MET A 149 -2.53 3.59 -0.63
N ALA A 150 -2.36 4.01 0.62
CA ALA A 150 -3.03 5.17 1.19
C ALA A 150 -2.05 6.04 1.98
N LYS A 151 -2.23 7.36 1.91
CA LYS A 151 -1.40 8.36 2.56
C LYS A 151 -1.71 8.47 4.05
N VAL A 152 -0.69 8.42 4.88
CA VAL A 152 -0.73 8.60 6.34
C VAL A 152 0.29 9.68 6.72
N GLY A 153 -0.17 10.93 6.89
CA GLY A 153 0.74 12.05 7.09
C GLY A 153 1.64 12.28 5.87
N ASN A 154 2.97 12.17 6.07
CA ASN A 154 3.97 12.29 5.00
C ASN A 154 4.53 10.92 4.56
N LEU A 155 3.69 9.90 4.55
CA LEU A 155 4.04 8.51 4.21
C LEU A 155 2.92 7.91 3.36
N TRP A 156 3.26 7.01 2.44
CA TRP A 156 2.30 6.13 1.78
C TRP A 156 2.45 4.73 2.35
N VAL A 157 1.32 4.09 2.65
CA VAL A 157 1.27 2.79 3.33
C VAL A 157 0.42 1.84 2.50
N ASP A 158 0.90 0.62 2.32
CA ASP A 158 0.11 -0.46 1.74
C ASP A 158 -1.19 -0.68 2.54
N ILE A 159 -2.33 -0.54 1.88
CA ILE A 159 -3.66 -0.70 2.51
C ILE A 159 -3.79 -2.10 3.10
N TYR A 160 -3.32 -3.11 2.36
CA TYR A 160 -3.36 -4.53 2.71
C TYR A 160 -1.98 -5.05 3.11
N LEU A 161 -1.96 -6.13 3.88
CA LEU A 161 -0.75 -6.90 4.18
C LEU A 161 -0.06 -7.36 2.88
N ALA A 162 1.27 -7.49 2.92
CA ALA A 162 2.05 -7.88 1.76
C ALA A 162 1.62 -9.26 1.23
N SER A 163 1.39 -9.33 -0.08
CA SER A 163 1.15 -10.55 -0.84
C SER A 163 2.22 -10.70 -1.93
N ASP A 164 2.40 -11.90 -2.48
CA ASP A 164 3.38 -12.14 -3.54
C ASP A 164 2.92 -11.46 -4.85
N ASP A 165 3.81 -10.72 -5.52
CA ASP A 165 3.55 -10.10 -6.82
C ASP A 165 3.80 -11.04 -8.01
N GLY A 166 4.27 -12.26 -7.74
CA GLY A 166 4.63 -13.26 -8.74
C GLY A 166 5.96 -13.02 -9.44
N ASN A 167 6.69 -11.96 -9.07
CA ASN A 167 7.96 -11.52 -9.65
C ASN A 167 9.08 -11.40 -8.60
N GLY A 168 8.85 -11.95 -7.40
CA GLY A 168 9.80 -11.93 -6.29
C GLY A 168 9.84 -10.61 -5.54
N GLY A 169 8.86 -9.73 -5.73
CA GLY A 169 8.58 -8.56 -4.90
C GLY A 169 7.31 -8.79 -4.07
N VAL A 170 6.56 -7.72 -3.82
CA VAL A 170 5.29 -7.76 -3.09
C VAL A 170 4.25 -6.80 -3.68
N GLU A 171 2.98 -7.16 -3.54
CA GLU A 171 1.83 -6.32 -3.86
C GLU A 171 0.92 -6.09 -2.64
N SER A 172 0.22 -4.95 -2.61
CA SER A 172 -0.83 -4.66 -1.64
C SER A 172 -2.19 -4.85 -2.30
N LYS A 173 -2.91 -5.89 -1.91
CA LYS A 173 -4.08 -6.35 -2.66
C LYS A 173 -5.17 -6.88 -1.75
N TYR A 174 -6.42 -6.56 -2.10
CA TYR A 174 -7.61 -7.06 -1.43
C TYR A 174 -7.81 -8.55 -1.71
N ASN A 175 -8.23 -9.30 -0.69
CA ASN A 175 -8.58 -10.72 -0.80
C ASN A 175 -7.44 -11.61 -1.34
N ALA A 176 -6.19 -11.14 -1.20
CA ALA A 176 -5.00 -11.93 -1.47
C ALA A 176 -4.58 -12.66 -0.19
N THR A 177 -3.92 -13.81 -0.33
CA THR A 177 -3.35 -14.49 0.84
C THR A 177 -2.04 -13.79 1.20
N PRO A 178 -1.89 -13.22 2.42
CA PRO A 178 -0.65 -12.56 2.78
C PRO A 178 0.49 -13.58 2.82
N ILE A 179 1.67 -13.17 2.37
CA ILE A 179 2.89 -13.96 2.47
C ILE A 179 3.47 -13.84 3.87
N THR A 180 4.12 -14.91 4.31
CA THR A 180 4.58 -15.13 5.67
C THR A 180 5.79 -16.06 5.67
N GLY A 181 6.24 -16.47 6.86
CA GLY A 181 7.18 -17.57 6.99
C GLY A 181 6.72 -18.92 6.43
N THR A 182 5.43 -19.12 6.12
CA THR A 182 4.98 -20.32 5.37
C THR A 182 5.67 -20.46 4.01
N GLU A 183 6.00 -19.33 3.40
CA GLU A 183 6.72 -19.26 2.13
C GLU A 183 8.25 -19.29 2.35
N GLY A 184 8.71 -19.56 3.57
CA GLY A 184 10.12 -19.53 3.97
C GLY A 184 10.69 -18.13 4.17
N LEU A 185 9.84 -17.12 4.32
CA LEU A 185 10.26 -15.72 4.38
C LEU A 185 10.62 -15.29 5.80
N SER A 186 11.84 -14.80 5.94
CA SER A 186 12.37 -14.18 7.15
C SER A 186 12.23 -12.65 7.08
N TRP A 187 12.64 -11.94 8.14
CA TRP A 187 12.74 -10.48 8.11
C TRP A 187 13.61 -9.99 6.94
N TYR A 188 14.70 -10.69 6.62
CA TYR A 188 15.58 -10.32 5.50
C TYR A 188 14.88 -10.51 4.16
N SER A 189 14.15 -11.62 3.99
CA SER A 189 13.38 -11.85 2.76
C SER A 189 12.35 -10.75 2.53
N PHE A 190 11.64 -10.30 3.58
CA PHE A 190 10.73 -9.16 3.46
C PHE A 190 11.47 -7.87 3.08
N ALA A 191 12.60 -7.56 3.71
CA ALA A 191 13.40 -6.39 3.37
C ALA A 191 13.84 -6.39 1.90
N GLU A 192 14.34 -7.51 1.39
CA GLU A 192 14.76 -7.69 -0.01
C GLU A 192 13.58 -7.54 -0.98
N ARG A 193 12.43 -8.15 -0.67
CA ARG A 193 11.24 -8.08 -1.52
C ARG A 193 10.62 -6.69 -1.57
N PHE A 194 10.57 -5.97 -0.45
CA PHE A 194 10.12 -4.57 -0.43
C PHE A 194 11.05 -3.67 -1.24
N ALA A 195 12.37 -3.85 -1.12
CA ALA A 195 13.35 -3.05 -1.85
C ALA A 195 13.20 -3.20 -3.38
N LYS A 196 12.82 -4.39 -3.87
CA LYS A 196 12.58 -4.63 -5.31
C LYS A 196 11.40 -3.84 -5.88
N VAL A 197 10.45 -3.42 -5.03
CA VAL A 197 9.27 -2.65 -5.42
C VAL A 197 9.31 -1.21 -4.87
N ASP A 198 10.51 -0.70 -4.56
CA ASP A 198 10.77 0.65 -4.05
C ASP A 198 10.02 0.98 -2.74
N LYS A 199 9.83 -0.03 -1.89
CA LYS A 199 9.22 0.08 -0.56
C LYS A 199 10.20 -0.32 0.55
N ARG A 200 9.78 -0.15 1.80
CA ARG A 200 10.45 -0.67 3.00
C ARG A 200 9.43 -1.15 4.02
N MET A 201 9.88 -1.90 5.03
CA MET A 201 9.09 -2.16 6.23
C MET A 201 8.83 -0.85 6.97
N ALA A 202 7.70 -0.76 7.67
CA ALA A 202 7.42 0.37 8.53
C ALA A 202 8.36 0.38 9.74
N SER A 203 8.78 1.58 10.16
CA SER A 203 9.29 1.79 11.50
C SER A 203 8.16 1.75 12.53
N MET A 204 8.47 1.57 13.80
CA MET A 204 7.55 1.58 14.94
C MET A 204 6.81 2.92 15.04
N SER A 205 7.46 4.03 14.68
CA SER A 205 6.82 5.34 14.66
C SER A 205 5.75 5.43 13.57
N GLU A 206 6.04 4.89 12.39
CA GLU A 206 5.12 4.84 11.26
C GLU A 206 4.00 3.83 11.51
N TRP A 207 4.32 2.68 12.10
CA TRP A 207 3.34 1.70 12.58
C TRP A 207 2.33 2.35 13.52
N THR A 208 2.82 3.10 14.50
CA THR A 208 1.94 3.77 15.48
C THR A 208 1.00 4.76 14.80
N ALA A 209 1.47 5.45 13.75
CA ALA A 209 0.65 6.36 12.97
C ALA A 209 -0.37 5.61 12.10
N LEU A 210 0.07 4.64 11.28
CA LEU A 210 -0.77 3.93 10.33
C LEU A 210 -1.84 3.07 11.00
N ALA A 211 -1.54 2.47 12.16
CA ALA A 211 -2.45 1.60 12.89
C ALA A 211 -3.41 2.37 13.81
N GLN A 212 -3.26 3.69 13.96
CA GLN A 212 -4.06 4.50 14.86
C GLN A 212 -5.57 4.29 14.62
N GLY A 213 -6.31 3.95 15.68
CA GLY A 213 -7.76 3.72 15.61
C GLY A 213 -8.17 2.36 15.05
N SER A 214 -7.22 1.49 14.68
CA SER A 214 -7.53 0.09 14.41
C SER A 214 -8.13 -0.54 15.67
N PRO A 215 -9.26 -1.25 15.56
CA PRO A 215 -9.91 -1.83 16.73
C PRO A 215 -9.05 -2.95 17.34
N GLN A 216 -9.18 -3.13 18.65
CA GLN A 216 -8.55 -4.23 19.37
C GLN A 216 -9.16 -5.57 18.94
N GLY A 217 -8.35 -6.64 18.98
CA GLY A 217 -8.85 -8.00 18.75
C GLY A 217 -9.78 -8.51 19.85
N ASN A 218 -10.37 -9.68 19.59
CA ASN A 218 -11.26 -10.36 20.54
C ASN A 218 -11.00 -11.87 20.53
N ASP A 219 -11.12 -12.53 21.68
CA ASP A 219 -10.89 -13.98 21.79
C ASP A 219 -11.99 -14.78 21.10
N GLY A 220 -13.23 -14.29 21.16
CA GLY A 220 -14.43 -15.06 20.79
C GLY A 220 -14.96 -14.86 19.37
N ASP A 221 -14.45 -13.88 18.61
CA ASP A 221 -14.95 -13.57 17.27
C ASP A 221 -13.93 -12.85 16.39
N ASN A 222 -14.28 -12.72 15.10
CA ASN A 222 -13.52 -11.98 14.11
C ASN A 222 -14.27 -10.74 13.60
N VAL A 223 -15.08 -10.10 14.45
CA VAL A 223 -15.91 -8.95 14.04
C VAL A 223 -15.03 -7.74 13.74
N ASN A 224 -14.04 -7.48 14.59
CA ASN A 224 -13.20 -6.28 14.52
C ASN A 224 -11.77 -6.55 14.04
N ALA A 225 -11.32 -7.78 14.08
CA ALA A 225 -9.97 -8.20 13.68
C ALA A 225 -10.00 -9.70 13.44
N TRP A 226 -9.18 -10.22 12.53
CA TRP A 226 -9.00 -11.68 12.42
C TRP A 226 -8.12 -12.14 13.59
N SER A 227 -8.73 -12.38 14.75
CA SER A 227 -8.01 -12.51 16.03
C SER A 227 -8.60 -13.58 16.97
N ALA A 228 -9.77 -14.13 16.70
CA ALA A 228 -10.39 -15.16 17.53
C ALA A 228 -9.39 -16.27 17.87
N THR A 229 -9.27 -16.64 19.14
CA THR A 229 -8.29 -17.63 19.61
C THR A 229 -8.55 -19.04 19.03
N SER A 230 -9.73 -19.26 18.44
CA SER A 230 -10.08 -20.47 17.71
C SER A 230 -9.50 -20.54 16.28
N ASN A 231 -9.02 -19.43 15.73
CA ASN A 231 -8.42 -19.43 14.39
C ASN A 231 -7.12 -20.24 14.38
N SER A 232 -6.90 -21.01 13.32
CA SER A 232 -5.71 -21.87 13.18
C SER A 232 -4.72 -21.40 12.11
N SER A 233 -5.05 -20.36 11.34
CA SER A 233 -4.22 -19.87 10.24
C SER A 233 -4.53 -18.40 9.89
N ARG A 234 -3.66 -17.81 9.06
CA ARG A 234 -3.95 -16.55 8.37
C ARG A 234 -5.17 -16.67 7.48
N THR A 235 -5.75 -15.52 7.16
CA THR A 235 -6.84 -15.37 6.19
C THR A 235 -6.44 -14.39 5.10
N ALA A 236 -7.22 -14.34 4.03
CA ALA A 236 -7.04 -13.35 2.98
C ALA A 236 -7.19 -11.92 3.52
N THR A 237 -6.38 -11.02 2.99
CA THR A 237 -6.30 -9.61 3.39
C THR A 237 -7.62 -8.89 3.18
N GLY A 238 -7.93 -7.96 4.09
CA GLY A 238 -9.11 -7.12 4.01
C GLY A 238 -10.41 -7.90 4.04
N THR A 239 -10.49 -9.11 4.61
CA THR A 239 -11.75 -9.85 4.68
C THR A 239 -12.64 -9.42 5.86
N VAL A 240 -12.06 -8.87 6.93
CA VAL A 240 -12.80 -8.41 8.12
C VAL A 240 -13.22 -6.94 7.97
N THR A 241 -14.53 -6.68 7.87
CA THR A 241 -15.07 -5.33 7.57
C THR A 241 -14.58 -4.25 8.51
N ASN A 242 -14.57 -4.50 9.81
CA ASN A 242 -14.26 -3.48 10.80
C ASN A 242 -12.75 -3.35 11.08
N ALA A 243 -11.92 -4.24 10.54
CA ALA A 243 -10.47 -4.29 10.80
C ALA A 243 -9.73 -3.21 10.00
N ILE A 244 -10.05 -1.94 10.25
CA ILE A 244 -9.45 -0.80 9.55
C ILE A 244 -9.04 0.29 10.54
N SER A 245 -7.92 0.94 10.28
CA SER A 245 -7.46 2.10 11.04
C SER A 245 -8.22 3.38 10.67
N ASN A 246 -7.97 4.47 11.40
CA ASN A 246 -8.49 5.80 11.06
C ASN A 246 -7.93 6.34 9.73
N TYR A 247 -6.85 5.74 9.24
CA TYR A 247 -6.24 6.09 7.96
C TYR A 247 -6.54 5.06 6.88
N ASN A 248 -7.61 4.27 7.06
CA ASN A 248 -8.10 3.30 6.08
C ASN A 248 -7.10 2.19 5.75
N ILE A 249 -6.14 1.92 6.64
CA ILE A 249 -5.22 0.79 6.53
C ILE A 249 -5.92 -0.42 7.13
N VAL A 250 -5.97 -1.52 6.39
CA VAL A 250 -6.72 -2.71 6.80
C VAL A 250 -5.83 -3.73 7.51
N ASP A 251 -6.42 -4.52 8.39
CA ASP A 251 -5.81 -5.63 9.13
C ASP A 251 -4.65 -5.22 10.06
N CYS A 252 -4.61 -4.00 10.60
CA CYS A 252 -3.57 -3.60 11.57
C CYS A 252 -3.70 -4.30 12.95
N ALA A 253 -4.66 -5.20 13.11
CA ALA A 253 -4.88 -6.00 14.32
C ALA A 253 -5.26 -7.42 13.91
N GLY A 254 -4.49 -8.41 14.38
CA GLY A 254 -4.70 -9.80 14.00
C GLY A 254 -4.27 -10.10 12.56
N ASN A 255 -4.80 -11.18 12.00
CA ASN A 255 -4.26 -11.85 10.82
C ASN A 255 -2.83 -12.32 11.09
N VAL A 256 -1.81 -11.52 10.79
CA VAL A 256 -0.41 -11.90 11.01
C VAL A 256 0.29 -10.79 11.78
N TRP A 257 1.30 -11.17 12.57
CA TRP A 257 2.28 -10.20 13.04
C TRP A 257 2.96 -9.55 11.85
N GLU A 258 3.20 -8.25 11.89
CA GLU A 258 3.89 -7.51 10.83
C GLU A 258 5.32 -7.18 11.28
N TRP A 259 6.33 -7.67 10.54
CA TRP A 259 7.72 -7.25 10.74
C TRP A 259 7.86 -5.74 10.54
N LEU A 260 8.57 -5.10 11.47
CA LEU A 260 9.00 -3.70 11.40
C LEU A 260 10.50 -3.60 11.14
N ASP A 261 10.99 -2.42 10.76
CA ASP A 261 12.41 -2.22 10.45
C ASP A 261 13.33 -2.14 11.69
N GLU A 262 12.77 -1.97 12.90
CA GLU A 262 13.55 -1.92 14.13
C GLU A 262 14.01 -3.29 14.62
N VAL A 263 15.22 -3.26 15.20
CA VAL A 263 15.85 -4.40 15.86
C VAL A 263 16.28 -4.03 17.27
N SER A 264 16.34 -5.02 18.14
CA SER A 264 16.88 -4.93 19.50
C SER A 264 17.75 -6.13 19.83
N ILE A 265 18.66 -5.93 20.76
CA ILE A 265 19.50 -7.00 21.30
C ILE A 265 18.79 -7.59 22.52
N ARG A 266 18.66 -8.92 22.58
CA ARG A 266 18.20 -9.62 23.78
C ARG A 266 19.26 -9.49 24.88
N GLN A 267 18.81 -9.14 26.09
CA GLN A 267 19.68 -8.90 27.26
C GLN A 267 19.68 -10.08 28.24
N ASP A 268 19.55 -11.30 27.73
CA ASP A 268 19.43 -12.54 28.51
C ASP A 268 20.71 -13.40 28.50
N SER A 269 21.80 -12.91 27.88
CA SER A 269 23.13 -13.55 27.92
C SER A 269 24.26 -12.53 28.12
N THR A 270 25.33 -12.97 28.77
CA THR A 270 26.58 -12.21 29.01
C THR A 270 27.75 -12.69 28.17
N THR A 271 27.60 -13.79 27.43
CA THR A 271 28.63 -14.37 26.57
C THR A 271 28.45 -13.84 25.16
N TRP A 272 29.53 -13.49 24.46
CA TRP A 272 29.43 -13.00 23.08
C TRP A 272 30.34 -13.81 22.15
N GLN A 273 29.81 -14.19 20.99
CA GLN A 273 30.56 -14.92 19.97
C GLN A 273 30.09 -14.55 18.57
N TRP A 274 30.88 -14.93 17.58
CA TRP A 274 30.53 -14.81 16.17
C TRP A 274 29.58 -15.95 15.78
N TYR A 275 28.54 -15.60 15.03
CA TYR A 275 27.57 -16.50 14.44
C TYR A 275 27.51 -16.28 12.94
N ASP A 276 27.57 -17.35 12.16
CA ASP A 276 27.40 -17.33 10.72
C ASP A 276 25.91 -17.53 10.40
N PRO A 277 25.20 -16.52 9.86
CA PRO A 277 23.77 -16.62 9.59
C PRO A 277 23.37 -17.79 8.69
N ALA A 278 24.23 -18.18 7.74
CA ALA A 278 23.90 -19.27 6.85
C ALA A 278 23.97 -20.63 7.55
N THR A 279 24.99 -20.85 8.37
CA THR A 279 25.20 -22.16 9.01
C THR A 279 24.55 -22.29 10.37
N ASP A 280 24.54 -21.22 11.18
CA ASP A 280 23.97 -21.25 12.53
C ASP A 280 22.46 -21.00 12.52
N PHE A 281 21.94 -20.25 11.55
CA PHE A 281 20.53 -19.85 11.49
C PHE A 281 19.76 -20.37 10.28
N ASN A 282 20.43 -21.06 9.35
CA ASN A 282 19.85 -21.53 8.09
C ASN A 282 19.21 -20.38 7.27
N GLU A 283 19.82 -19.20 7.32
CA GLU A 283 19.41 -18.05 6.54
C GLU A 283 20.02 -18.12 5.13
N THR A 284 19.24 -17.75 4.11
CA THR A 284 19.70 -17.66 2.73
C THR A 284 19.14 -16.40 2.10
N MET A 285 19.92 -15.72 1.26
CA MET A 285 19.35 -14.69 0.38
C MET A 285 18.27 -15.30 -0.50
N GLU A 286 17.32 -14.49 -0.99
CA GLU A 286 16.35 -14.97 -1.97
C GLU A 286 17.02 -15.46 -3.27
N SER A 287 18.23 -14.98 -3.57
CA SER A 287 19.07 -15.45 -4.68
C SER A 287 19.67 -16.86 -4.48
N GLY A 288 19.55 -17.43 -3.28
CA GLY A 288 20.17 -18.69 -2.89
C GLY A 288 21.66 -18.60 -2.50
N TRP A 289 22.22 -17.39 -2.39
CA TRP A 289 23.57 -17.16 -1.90
C TRP A 289 23.62 -17.22 -0.36
N ASP A 290 24.61 -17.92 0.18
CA ASP A 290 24.75 -18.28 1.60
C ASP A 290 26.01 -17.68 2.27
N GLN A 291 26.74 -16.79 1.59
CA GLN A 291 27.88 -16.07 2.18
C GLN A 291 27.43 -14.70 2.71
N LEU A 292 26.82 -14.71 3.90
CA LEU A 292 26.10 -13.56 4.48
C LEU A 292 26.95 -12.69 5.43
N GLY A 293 28.11 -13.20 5.84
CA GLY A 293 28.99 -12.59 6.84
C GLY A 293 28.50 -12.79 8.27
N ASP A 294 29.44 -12.82 9.22
CA ASP A 294 29.15 -13.20 10.61
C ASP A 294 28.60 -12.03 11.45
N MET A 295 27.82 -12.38 12.46
CA MET A 295 27.24 -11.47 13.45
C MET A 295 27.84 -11.75 14.84
N TYR A 296 28.28 -10.71 15.55
CA TYR A 296 28.74 -10.85 16.93
C TYR A 296 27.56 -10.62 17.89
N LEU A 297 27.05 -11.69 18.50
CA LEU A 297 25.80 -11.67 19.28
C LEU A 297 25.96 -12.32 20.67
N PRO A 298 25.09 -11.98 21.64
CA PRO A 298 25.15 -12.56 22.98
C PRO A 298 24.63 -14.02 23.05
N ASN A 299 23.83 -14.43 22.08
CA ASN A 299 23.37 -15.80 21.89
C ASN A 299 22.89 -15.93 20.43
N ALA A 300 22.54 -17.17 20.04
CA ALA A 300 22.10 -17.48 18.69
C ALA A 300 20.93 -16.59 18.29
N ASP A 301 19.92 -16.44 19.16
CA ASP A 301 18.69 -15.64 19.00
C ASP A 301 18.80 -14.20 19.52
N GLY A 302 20.02 -13.67 19.62
CA GLY A 302 20.32 -12.43 20.33
C GLY A 302 19.88 -11.15 19.65
N LEU A 303 19.52 -11.21 18.36
CA LEU A 303 19.02 -10.06 17.62
C LEU A 303 17.55 -10.26 17.25
N SER A 304 16.67 -9.54 17.93
CA SER A 304 15.23 -9.62 17.72
C SER A 304 14.71 -8.44 16.89
N ALA A 305 13.88 -8.73 15.89
CA ALA A 305 13.16 -7.71 15.13
C ALA A 305 11.78 -7.44 15.75
N PHE A 306 11.32 -6.21 15.59
CA PHE A 306 10.03 -5.79 16.11
C PHE A 306 8.92 -6.39 15.25
N ARG A 307 7.87 -6.86 15.90
CA ARG A 307 6.64 -7.32 15.23
C ARG A 307 5.44 -6.63 15.84
N ALA A 308 4.54 -6.14 15.01
CA ALA A 308 3.39 -5.38 15.47
C ALA A 308 2.04 -5.97 15.02
N GLY A 309 0.97 -5.58 15.72
CA GLY A 309 -0.44 -5.87 15.35
C GLY A 309 -1.07 -7.12 15.99
N GLY A 310 -0.29 -8.17 16.26
CA GLY A 310 -0.80 -9.46 16.74
C GLY A 310 -1.22 -10.38 15.58
N HIS A 311 -1.28 -11.69 15.83
CA HIS A 311 -1.69 -12.66 14.81
C HIS A 311 -3.06 -13.30 15.12
N TRP A 312 -3.53 -14.14 14.20
CA TRP A 312 -4.87 -14.76 14.19
C TRP A 312 -5.30 -15.46 15.48
N GLY A 313 -4.36 -15.89 16.34
CA GLY A 313 -4.63 -16.61 17.59
C GLY A 313 -4.38 -15.79 18.86
N ASP A 314 -3.99 -14.52 18.74
CA ASP A 314 -3.61 -13.69 19.88
C ASP A 314 -4.81 -13.07 20.61
N GLY A 315 -6.00 -13.08 20.00
CA GLY A 315 -7.25 -12.65 20.63
C GLY A 315 -7.23 -11.19 21.02
N VAL A 316 -7.59 -10.92 22.28
CA VAL A 316 -7.59 -9.58 22.87
C VAL A 316 -6.21 -8.90 22.91
N ARG A 317 -5.12 -9.61 22.61
CA ARG A 317 -3.77 -9.02 22.56
C ARG A 317 -3.49 -8.29 21.26
N CYS A 318 -4.25 -8.53 20.20
CA CYS A 318 -4.10 -7.83 18.91
C CYS A 318 -4.50 -6.35 19.01
N GLY A 319 -3.82 -5.49 18.27
CA GLY A 319 -4.18 -4.07 18.19
C GLY A 319 -3.04 -3.15 17.77
N ALA A 320 -3.36 -1.87 17.61
CA ALA A 320 -2.44 -0.84 17.10
C ALA A 320 -1.15 -0.66 17.91
N ARG A 321 -1.11 -1.12 19.17
CA ARG A 321 0.07 -1.05 20.05
C ARG A 321 0.60 -2.42 20.46
N ALA A 322 0.04 -3.49 19.91
CA ALA A 322 0.57 -4.83 20.12
C ALA A 322 1.97 -4.87 19.52
N LEU A 323 2.96 -5.23 20.33
CA LEU A 323 4.36 -5.29 19.94
C LEU A 323 5.00 -6.52 20.59
N ASN A 324 5.72 -7.30 19.80
CA ASN A 324 6.40 -8.50 20.26
C ASN A 324 7.86 -8.50 19.77
N LEU A 325 8.80 -8.56 20.72
CA LEU A 325 10.25 -8.52 20.50
C LEU A 325 10.92 -9.88 20.74
N ASN A 326 10.16 -10.97 20.66
CA ASN A 326 10.62 -12.32 20.97
C ASN A 326 10.92 -13.16 19.70
N SER A 327 11.15 -12.53 18.55
CA SER A 327 11.63 -13.28 17.38
C SER A 327 12.81 -12.62 16.72
N GLU A 328 13.75 -13.49 16.46
CA GLU A 328 14.95 -13.31 15.70
C GLU A 328 14.66 -13.11 14.22
N ARG A 329 15.57 -12.43 13.52
CA ARG A 329 15.36 -11.98 12.13
C ARG A 329 15.19 -13.11 11.13
N TRP A 330 15.84 -14.24 11.37
CA TRP A 330 15.76 -15.44 10.53
C TRP A 330 14.56 -16.34 10.87
N ASN A 331 13.67 -15.92 11.77
CA ASN A 331 12.46 -16.68 12.07
C ASN A 331 11.50 -16.67 10.87
N VAL A 332 11.13 -17.86 10.40
CA VAL A 332 10.17 -18.12 9.32
C VAL A 332 8.81 -18.56 9.88
N GLY A 333 8.31 -17.85 10.89
CA GLY A 333 7.01 -18.14 11.50
C GLY A 333 5.85 -17.93 10.52
N SER A 334 4.96 -18.92 10.40
CA SER A 334 3.76 -18.82 9.54
C SER A 334 2.81 -17.70 9.94
N ASN A 335 2.93 -17.22 11.18
CA ASN A 335 2.14 -16.14 11.76
C ASN A 335 2.80 -14.76 11.65
N ILE A 336 3.87 -14.64 10.86
CA ILE A 336 4.62 -13.40 10.68
C ILE A 336 4.67 -13.07 9.20
N GLY A 337 4.09 -11.94 8.83
CA GLY A 337 4.19 -11.29 7.53
C GLY A 337 4.75 -9.89 7.68
N SER A 338 4.38 -8.99 6.78
CA SER A 338 4.73 -7.57 6.87
C SER A 338 3.84 -6.71 5.94
N ARG A 339 4.13 -5.42 5.86
CA ARG A 339 3.46 -4.42 5.03
C ARG A 339 4.47 -3.36 4.58
N GLY A 340 4.31 -2.90 3.35
CA GLY A 340 5.18 -1.92 2.74
C GLY A 340 4.77 -0.49 3.06
N VAL A 341 5.77 0.36 3.20
CA VAL A 341 5.62 1.81 3.21
C VAL A 341 6.57 2.45 2.20
N CYS A 342 6.22 3.64 1.72
CA CYS A 342 7.00 4.41 0.76
C CYS A 342 6.93 5.90 1.07
N ASP A 343 8.03 6.60 0.81
CA ASP A 343 8.04 8.05 0.90
C ASP A 343 7.18 8.69 -0.20
N PRO A 344 6.57 9.86 0.06
CA PRO A 344 5.95 10.67 -0.98
C PRO A 344 6.99 11.24 -1.94
N LEU A 345 6.57 11.49 -3.18
CA LEU A 345 7.37 12.20 -4.19
C LEU A 345 7.62 13.67 -3.82
#